data_AF-A0A514LGT8-F1
#
_entry.id   AF-A0A514LGT8-F1
#
_cell.length_a   1.000
_cell.length_b   1.000
_cell.length_c   1.000
_cell.angle_alpha   90.00
_cell.angle_beta   90.00
_cell.angle_gamma   90.00
#
_symmetry.space_group_name_H-M   'P 1'
#
loop_
_entity.id
_entity.type
_entity.pdbx_description
1 polymer ?
#
loop_
_entity_poly.entity_id
_entity_poly.type
_entity_poly.pdbx_seq_one_letter_code
_entity_poly.pdbx_strand_id
1 'polypeptide(L)'
;MDTSNVQSYVTSTFQALTDALVPSTSLTSDLNVHEYVIDGLEQYITIQQQLYTISIPLAYPTARLLNIAATQLVNVGKIKEALSGDVAFARLSREDRVRTLAALEELKVDLYVLPSPYRNDGGMVKHVVDALNRFSLFGYYSEWSAYGSTRRLPPDERKLEFFPVGWEQVGYPGVSLGYRDFRGFLLKMPRNEGEA
;
A
#
# COMPACT_ATOMS: atom_id res chain seq x y z
N MET A 1 -18.22 -4.99 16.87
CA MET A 1 -18.43 -4.58 15.46
C MET A 1 -18.31 -5.83 14.62
N ASP A 2 -19.19 -6.02 13.64
CA ASP A 2 -19.08 -7.11 12.67
C ASP A 2 -17.79 -6.94 11.84
N THR A 3 -17.02 -8.01 11.71
CA THR A 3 -15.75 -8.06 10.97
C THR A 3 -15.90 -7.60 9.52
N SER A 4 -17.06 -7.86 8.90
CA SER A 4 -17.37 -7.43 7.54
C SER A 4 -17.39 -5.90 7.39
N ASN A 5 -17.92 -5.21 8.40
CA ASN A 5 -18.06 -3.77 8.42
C ASN A 5 -16.70 -3.08 8.65
N VAL A 6 -15.86 -3.67 9.50
CA VAL A 6 -14.48 -3.20 9.71
C VAL A 6 -13.65 -3.33 8.44
N GLN A 7 -13.79 -4.44 7.70
CA GLN A 7 -13.05 -4.62 6.46
C GLN A 7 -13.48 -3.59 5.39
N SER A 8 -14.79 -3.41 5.18
CA SER A 8 -15.32 -2.41 4.24
C SER A 8 -14.88 -0.99 4.60
N TYR A 9 -14.87 -0.67 5.89
CA TYR A 9 -14.38 0.59 6.43
C TYR A 9 -12.90 0.85 6.09
N VAL A 10 -12.04 -0.14 6.35
CA VAL A 10 -10.61 -0.08 6.05
C VAL A 10 -10.41 0.06 4.53
N THR A 11 -11.01 -0.84 3.74
CA THR A 11 -10.87 -0.85 2.28
C THR A 11 -11.26 0.48 1.66
N SER A 12 -12.43 1.03 2.00
CA SER A 12 -12.89 2.31 1.45
C SER A 12 -11.97 3.48 1.80
N THR A 13 -11.42 3.51 3.01
CA THR A 13 -10.46 4.53 3.44
C THR A 13 -9.15 4.44 2.65
N PHE A 14 -8.63 3.24 2.44
CA PHE A 14 -7.37 3.03 1.71
C PHE A 14 -7.53 3.18 0.19
N GLN A 15 -8.69 2.84 -0.38
CA GLN A 15 -9.02 3.16 -1.77
C GLN A 15 -8.94 4.67 -2.00
N ALA A 16 -9.58 5.46 -1.13
CA ALA A 16 -9.54 6.92 -1.19
C ALA A 16 -8.12 7.49 -0.99
N LEU A 17 -7.31 6.86 -0.13
CA LEU A 17 -5.91 7.24 0.06
C LEU A 17 -5.09 7.03 -1.21
N THR A 18 -5.18 5.84 -1.81
CA THR A 18 -4.42 5.52 -3.01
C THR A 18 -4.87 6.35 -4.21
N ASP A 19 -6.16 6.62 -4.35
CA ASP A 19 -6.70 7.55 -5.35
C ASP A 19 -6.10 8.97 -5.19
N ALA A 20 -5.82 9.40 -3.97
CA ALA A 20 -5.16 10.68 -3.71
C ALA A 20 -3.70 10.69 -4.18
N LEU A 21 -2.93 9.67 -3.80
CA LEU A 21 -1.47 9.63 -3.92
C LEU A 21 -0.97 9.13 -5.28
N VAL A 22 -1.73 8.25 -5.94
CA VAL A 22 -1.32 7.59 -7.18
C VAL A 22 -1.64 8.46 -8.41
N PRO A 23 -0.76 8.55 -9.41
CA PRO A 23 -1.05 9.30 -10.64
C PRO A 23 -2.38 8.88 -11.30
N SER A 24 -3.20 9.85 -11.71
CA SER A 24 -4.40 9.58 -12.52
C SER A 24 -4.02 9.33 -13.96
N THR A 25 -3.52 8.14 -14.24
CA THR A 25 -3.27 7.70 -15.61
C THR A 25 -4.54 7.14 -16.22
N SER A 26 -4.77 7.40 -17.52
CA SER A 26 -5.94 6.94 -18.29
C SER A 26 -6.07 5.41 -18.40
N LEU A 27 -5.07 4.66 -17.97
CA LEU A 27 -5.07 3.20 -17.88
C LEU A 27 -5.78 2.77 -16.58
N THR A 28 -7.10 2.92 -16.59
CA THR A 28 -8.04 2.59 -15.50
C THR A 28 -8.17 1.09 -15.32
N SER A 29 -7.12 0.43 -14.84
CA SER A 29 -7.25 -0.89 -14.22
C SER A 29 -7.30 -0.70 -12.71
N ASP A 30 -8.14 -1.47 -12.04
CA ASP A 30 -8.12 -1.59 -10.58
C ASP A 30 -6.79 -2.23 -10.16
N LEU A 31 -5.78 -1.38 -10.01
CA LEU A 31 -4.42 -1.80 -9.67
C LEU A 31 -4.33 -2.37 -8.25
N ASN A 32 -5.42 -2.32 -7.48
CA ASN A 32 -5.50 -2.86 -6.12
C ASN A 32 -4.33 -2.40 -5.22
N VAL A 33 -3.84 -1.17 -5.46
CA VAL A 33 -2.73 -0.57 -4.69
C VAL A 33 -3.11 -0.44 -3.22
N HIS A 34 -4.40 -0.18 -2.94
CA HIS A 34 -4.91 -0.12 -1.58
C HIS A 34 -4.71 -1.44 -0.83
N GLU A 35 -4.79 -2.59 -1.51
CA GLU A 35 -4.49 -3.89 -0.91
C GLU A 35 -3.01 -4.00 -0.51
N TYR A 36 -2.09 -3.47 -1.32
CA TYR A 36 -0.66 -3.44 -0.98
C TYR A 36 -0.39 -2.61 0.27
N VAL A 37 -1.03 -1.43 0.38
CA VAL A 37 -0.89 -0.56 1.55
C VAL A 37 -1.45 -1.24 2.79
N ILE A 38 -2.62 -1.88 2.70
CA ILE A 38 -3.22 -2.63 3.81
C ILE A 38 -2.28 -3.77 4.23
N ASP A 39 -1.86 -4.63 3.28
CA ASP A 39 -0.99 -5.78 3.56
C ASP A 39 0.35 -5.32 4.18
N GLY A 40 0.91 -4.21 3.71
CA GLY A 40 2.12 -3.60 4.27
C GLY A 40 1.93 -3.09 5.70
N LEU A 41 0.78 -2.49 6.02
CA LEU A 41 0.45 -2.02 7.37
C LEU A 41 0.15 -3.15 8.35
N GLU A 42 -0.46 -4.24 7.88
CA GLU A 42 -0.74 -5.42 8.69
C GLU A 42 0.54 -6.16 9.13
N GLN A 43 1.63 -5.97 8.39
CA GLN A 43 2.94 -6.57 8.65
C GLN A 43 4.01 -5.56 9.09
N TYR A 44 3.61 -4.30 9.31
CA TYR A 44 4.56 -3.19 9.44
C TYR A 44 5.40 -3.24 10.71
N ILE A 45 4.74 -3.54 11.84
CA ILE A 45 5.39 -3.66 13.14
C ILE A 45 5.37 -5.11 13.55
N THR A 46 6.55 -5.69 13.65
CA THR A 46 6.75 -7.02 14.21
C THR A 46 7.54 -6.91 15.51
N ILE A 47 7.03 -7.56 16.56
CA ILE A 47 7.70 -7.66 17.86
C ILE A 47 8.23 -9.08 17.99
N GLN A 48 9.55 -9.21 18.14
CA GLN A 48 10.18 -10.47 18.50
C GLN A 48 10.15 -10.66 20.02
N GLN A 49 9.43 -11.69 20.48
CA GLN A 49 9.40 -12.12 21.87
C GLN A 49 9.98 -13.54 21.98
N GLN A 50 11.26 -13.62 22.37
CA GLN A 50 12.01 -14.88 22.44
C GLN A 50 11.96 -15.67 21.12
N LEU A 51 11.15 -16.74 21.07
CA LEU A 51 10.97 -17.63 19.93
C LEU A 51 9.74 -17.29 19.06
N TYR A 52 8.96 -16.28 19.43
CA TYR A 52 7.73 -15.90 18.73
C TYR A 52 7.84 -14.51 18.12
N THR A 53 7.26 -14.34 16.93
CA THR A 53 7.09 -13.05 16.27
C THR A 53 5.61 -12.69 16.27
N ILE A 54 5.26 -11.52 16.76
CA ILE A 54 3.88 -11.01 16.78
C ILE A 54 3.81 -9.80 15.85
N SER A 55 2.89 -9.83 14.88
CA SER A 55 2.59 -8.65 14.06
C SER A 55 1.52 -7.80 14.74
N ILE A 56 1.72 -6.49 14.76
CA ILE A 56 0.71 -5.54 15.23
C ILE A 56 0.01 -4.95 13.99
N PRO A 57 -1.30 -5.24 13.81
CA PRO A 57 -2.03 -4.80 12.63
C PRO A 57 -2.29 -3.29 12.69
N LEU A 58 -1.74 -2.54 11.73
CA LEU A 58 -1.89 -1.09 11.70
C LEU A 58 -2.94 -0.59 10.71
N ALA A 59 -3.53 -1.40 9.82
CA ALA A 59 -4.44 -0.86 8.81
C ALA A 59 -5.68 -0.20 9.46
N TYR A 60 -6.31 -0.89 10.42
CA TYR A 60 -7.48 -0.35 11.12
C TYR A 60 -7.22 0.94 11.92
N PRO A 61 -6.23 1.00 12.84
CA PRO A 61 -5.96 2.25 13.56
C PRO A 61 -5.52 3.37 12.62
N THR A 62 -4.87 3.06 11.51
CA THR A 62 -4.47 4.06 10.50
C THR A 62 -5.68 4.59 9.71
N ALA A 63 -6.64 3.73 9.35
CA ALA A 63 -7.89 4.20 8.76
C ALA A 63 -8.63 5.15 9.72
N ARG A 64 -8.65 4.84 11.01
CA ARG A 64 -9.21 5.74 12.03
C ARG A 64 -8.45 7.05 12.16
N LEU A 65 -7.11 7.01 12.13
CA LEU A 65 -6.25 8.20 12.13
C LEU A 65 -6.64 9.16 10.99
N LEU A 66 -6.75 8.64 9.76
CA LEU A 66 -7.11 9.42 8.58
C LEU A 66 -8.50 10.05 8.70
N ASN A 67 -9.50 9.30 9.17
CA ASN A 67 -10.87 9.81 9.31
C ASN A 67 -11.01 10.84 10.44
N ILE A 68 -10.31 10.66 11.56
CA ILE A 68 -10.27 11.66 12.64
C ILE A 68 -9.61 12.96 12.14
N ALA A 69 -8.47 12.84 11.45
CA ALA A 69 -7.78 13.99 10.88
C ALA A 69 -8.64 14.75 9.86
N ALA A 70 -9.31 14.03 8.95
CA ALA A 70 -10.24 14.60 7.99
C ALA A 70 -11.37 15.38 8.67
N THR A 71 -11.96 14.80 9.73
CA THR A 71 -13.04 15.44 10.50
C THR A 71 -12.57 16.74 11.16
N GLN A 72 -11.36 16.75 11.74
CA GLN A 72 -10.79 17.98 12.32
C GLN A 72 -10.60 19.07 11.26
N LEU A 73 -10.13 18.69 10.07
CA LEU A 73 -9.86 19.62 8.96
C LEU A 73 -11.15 20.28 8.43
N VAL A 74 -12.23 19.50 8.34
CA VAL A 74 -13.59 19.99 8.04
C VAL A 74 -14.08 20.96 9.12
N ASN A 75 -13.96 20.58 10.40
CA ASN A 75 -14.47 21.38 11.51
C ASN A 75 -13.75 22.73 11.68
N VAL A 76 -12.48 22.82 11.28
CA VAL A 76 -11.70 24.07 11.29
C VAL A 76 -12.08 24.98 10.10
N GLY A 77 -13.06 24.59 9.28
CA GLY A 77 -13.55 25.37 8.13
C GLY A 77 -12.56 25.43 6.97
N LYS A 78 -11.52 24.58 6.98
CA LYS A 78 -10.53 24.49 5.90
C LYS A 78 -11.05 23.70 4.69
N ILE A 79 -12.16 22.98 4.84
CA ILE A 79 -12.82 22.18 3.79
C ILE A 79 -14.29 22.59 3.73
N LYS A 80 -14.83 22.77 2.52
CA LYS A 80 -16.18 23.33 2.29
C LYS A 80 -17.33 22.34 2.53
N GLU A 81 -17.05 21.05 2.64
CA GLU A 81 -18.08 20.01 2.81
C GLU A 81 -18.23 19.60 4.29
N ALA A 82 -19.46 19.67 4.80
CA ALA A 82 -19.80 19.19 6.14
C ALA A 82 -19.81 17.65 6.16
N LEU A 83 -18.64 17.06 6.43
CA LEU A 83 -18.46 15.63 6.55
C LEU A 83 -18.35 15.25 8.03
N SER A 84 -19.41 14.66 8.55
CA SER A 84 -19.44 14.06 9.89
C SER A 84 -19.54 12.55 9.77
N GLY A 85 -18.72 11.82 10.54
CA GLY A 85 -18.83 10.38 10.72
C GLY A 85 -17.55 9.60 10.42
N ASP A 86 -17.62 8.30 10.64
CA ASP A 86 -16.44 7.41 10.62
C ASP A 86 -15.73 7.39 9.25
N VAL A 87 -16.41 7.72 8.15
CA VAL A 87 -15.90 7.66 6.76
C VAL A 87 -15.54 9.03 6.16
N ALA A 88 -15.25 10.03 7.00
CA ALA A 88 -14.96 11.40 6.57
C ALA A 88 -13.86 11.49 5.49
N PHE A 89 -12.75 10.76 5.65
CA PHE A 89 -11.61 10.81 4.72
C PHE A 89 -11.97 10.32 3.32
N ALA A 90 -12.75 9.25 3.22
CA ALA A 90 -13.14 8.67 1.93
C ALA A 90 -14.03 9.62 1.10
N ARG A 91 -14.80 10.47 1.78
CA ARG A 91 -15.71 11.44 1.15
C ARG A 91 -15.02 12.71 0.68
N LEU A 92 -13.81 12.98 1.15
CA LEU A 92 -13.06 14.17 0.75
C LEU A 92 -12.74 14.19 -0.74
N SER A 93 -12.62 15.39 -1.30
CA SER A 93 -12.00 15.60 -2.60
C SER A 93 -10.56 15.09 -2.59
N ARG A 94 -10.03 14.74 -3.77
CA ARG A 94 -8.64 14.28 -3.90
C ARG A 94 -7.63 15.26 -3.28
N GLU A 95 -7.83 16.55 -3.51
CA GLU A 95 -6.97 17.62 -2.96
C GLU A 95 -7.08 17.68 -1.42
N ASP A 96 -8.29 17.57 -0.87
CA ASP A 96 -8.49 17.62 0.57
C ASP A 96 -7.95 16.38 1.30
N ARG A 97 -7.90 15.22 0.64
CA ARG A 97 -7.20 14.03 1.17
C ARG A 97 -5.71 14.30 1.29
N VAL A 98 -5.09 14.92 0.28
CA VAL A 98 -3.67 15.33 0.35
C VAL A 98 -3.46 16.38 1.44
N ARG A 99 -4.35 17.36 1.57
CA ARG A 99 -4.30 18.34 2.69
C ARG A 99 -4.42 17.68 4.06
N THR A 100 -5.20 16.61 4.18
CA THR A 100 -5.32 15.82 5.41
C THR A 100 -4.00 15.13 5.76
N LEU A 101 -3.32 14.54 4.77
CA LEU A 101 -2.00 13.95 4.97
C LEU A 101 -0.97 15.01 5.36
N ALA A 102 -0.96 16.16 4.68
CA ALA A 102 -0.08 17.27 5.03
C ALA A 102 -0.32 17.79 6.46
N ALA A 103 -1.59 17.89 6.89
CA ALA A 103 -1.92 18.30 8.25
C ALA A 103 -1.42 17.29 9.30
N LEU A 104 -1.48 15.99 9.00
CA LEU A 104 -0.91 14.95 9.86
C LEU A 104 0.62 15.03 9.91
N GLU A 105 1.29 15.20 8.77
CA GLU A 105 2.74 15.32 8.67
C GLU A 105 3.28 16.56 9.40
N GLU A 106 2.55 17.68 9.31
CA GLU A 106 2.88 18.93 10.00
C GLU A 106 2.42 18.94 11.48
N LEU A 107 1.80 17.85 11.96
CA LEU A 107 1.18 17.74 13.29
C LEU A 107 0.17 18.87 13.58
N LYS A 108 -0.51 19.37 12.55
CA LYS A 108 -1.61 20.35 12.66
C LYS A 108 -2.95 19.67 12.95
N VAL A 109 -2.92 18.67 13.82
CA VAL A 109 -4.08 17.92 14.32
C VAL A 109 -3.96 17.78 15.83
N ASP A 110 -5.09 17.65 16.52
CA ASP A 110 -5.10 17.30 17.93
C ASP A 110 -4.68 15.84 18.12
N LEU A 111 -3.48 15.63 18.69
CA LEU A 111 -2.90 14.31 18.94
C LEU A 111 -3.62 13.52 20.04
N TYR A 112 -4.35 14.20 20.93
CA TYR A 112 -5.02 13.57 22.06
C TYR A 112 -6.19 12.69 21.61
N VAL A 113 -6.91 13.13 20.58
CA VAL A 113 -8.09 12.42 20.06
C VAL A 113 -7.73 11.30 19.08
N LEU A 114 -6.47 11.18 18.69
CA LEU A 114 -6.00 10.12 17.79
C LEU A 114 -6.14 8.72 18.43
N PRO A 115 -6.28 7.67 17.60
CA PRO A 115 -6.38 6.30 18.11
C PRO A 115 -5.00 5.78 18.53
N SER A 116 -4.96 4.78 19.41
CA SER A 116 -3.73 4.01 19.64
C SER A 116 -3.31 3.33 18.32
N PRO A 117 -2.01 3.26 17.96
CA PRO A 117 -0.83 3.70 18.73
C PRO A 117 -0.42 5.17 18.51
N TYR A 118 -1.21 5.97 17.79
CA TYR A 118 -0.86 7.35 17.39
C TYR A 118 -1.17 8.42 18.44
N ARG A 119 -1.95 8.08 19.47
CA ARG A 119 -2.37 9.01 20.51
C ARG A 119 -1.17 9.64 21.21
N ASN A 120 -1.09 10.96 21.18
CA ASN A 120 0.02 11.75 21.75
C ASN A 120 1.42 11.35 21.24
N ASP A 121 1.52 10.65 20.12
CA ASP A 121 2.78 10.23 19.51
C ASP A 121 2.91 10.83 18.12
N GLY A 122 3.36 12.09 18.07
CA GLY A 122 3.61 12.79 16.80
C GLY A 122 4.73 12.14 15.97
N GLY A 123 5.65 11.40 16.59
CA GLY A 123 6.68 10.66 15.89
C GLY A 123 6.08 9.50 15.09
N MET A 124 5.25 8.69 15.74
CA MET A 124 4.52 7.60 15.09
C MET A 124 3.56 8.10 14.01
N VAL A 125 2.87 9.23 14.24
CA VAL A 125 2.01 9.85 13.22
C VAL A 125 2.81 10.21 11.96
N LYS A 126 3.92 10.95 12.09
CA LYS A 126 4.75 11.31 10.93
C LYS A 126 5.29 10.07 10.23
N HIS A 127 5.74 9.08 11.01
CA HIS A 127 6.30 7.86 10.49
C HIS A 127 5.30 7.06 9.66
N VAL A 128 4.05 6.88 10.15
CA VAL A 128 3.04 6.17 9.38
C VAL A 128 2.62 6.96 8.14
N VAL A 129 2.51 8.30 8.22
CA VAL A 129 2.14 9.12 7.07
C VAL A 129 3.19 9.04 5.96
N ASP A 130 4.48 9.06 6.31
CA ASP A 130 5.58 8.79 5.36
C ASP A 130 5.45 7.39 4.74
N ALA A 131 5.19 6.38 5.57
CA ALA A 131 5.00 5.00 5.11
C ALA A 131 3.81 4.86 4.15
N LEU A 132 2.69 5.56 4.40
CA LEU A 132 1.52 5.56 3.52
C LEU A 132 1.87 6.07 2.11
N ASN A 133 2.65 7.14 2.02
CA ASN A 133 3.11 7.67 0.75
C ASN A 133 4.00 6.65 0.02
N ARG A 134 5.02 6.13 0.72
CA ARG A 134 5.95 5.15 0.16
C ARG A 134 5.26 3.87 -0.30
N PHE A 135 4.36 3.30 0.51
CA PHE A 135 3.62 2.09 0.15
C PHE A 135 2.67 2.32 -1.02
N SER A 136 2.02 3.48 -1.09
CA SER A 136 1.16 3.79 -2.24
C SER A 136 1.95 3.84 -3.55
N LEU A 137 3.13 4.48 -3.53
CA LEU A 137 3.99 4.56 -4.70
C LEU A 137 4.65 3.21 -5.03
N PHE A 138 5.08 2.43 -4.03
CA PHE A 138 5.61 1.09 -4.26
C PHE A 138 4.56 0.14 -4.83
N GLY A 139 3.34 0.16 -4.28
CA GLY A 139 2.24 -0.65 -4.83
C GLY A 139 1.87 -0.26 -6.26
N TYR A 140 1.99 1.02 -6.62
CA TYR A 140 1.70 1.50 -7.98
C TYR A 140 2.81 1.20 -8.99
N TYR A 141 4.08 1.48 -8.64
CA TYR A 141 5.21 1.34 -9.56
C TYR A 141 5.84 -0.05 -9.58
N SER A 142 5.44 -0.94 -8.66
CA SER A 142 5.87 -2.34 -8.68
C SER A 142 4.97 -3.22 -9.55
N GLU A 143 5.38 -4.47 -9.68
CA GLU A 143 4.63 -5.53 -10.34
C GLU A 143 3.42 -6.03 -9.51
N TRP A 144 3.08 -5.38 -8.39
CA TRP A 144 2.03 -5.82 -7.46
C TRP A 144 0.71 -6.16 -8.16
N SER A 145 0.21 -5.25 -9.00
CA SER A 145 -1.03 -5.45 -9.74
C SER A 145 -0.91 -6.65 -10.69
N ALA A 146 0.21 -6.71 -11.42
CA ALA A 146 0.52 -7.71 -12.45
C ALA A 146 0.64 -9.14 -11.94
N TYR A 147 0.92 -9.33 -10.65
CA TYR A 147 0.85 -10.66 -10.04
C TYR A 147 -0.57 -11.24 -9.99
N GLY A 148 -1.60 -10.42 -10.20
CA GLY A 148 -2.98 -10.88 -10.33
C GLY A 148 -3.41 -11.72 -9.13
N SER A 149 -3.89 -12.93 -9.35
CA SER A 149 -4.33 -13.83 -8.29
C SER A 149 -3.21 -14.29 -7.35
N THR A 150 -1.95 -14.28 -7.82
CA THR A 150 -0.79 -14.74 -7.05
C THR A 150 -0.15 -13.69 -6.14
N ARG A 151 -0.62 -12.43 -6.15
CA ARG A 151 0.04 -11.29 -5.46
C ARG A 151 0.28 -11.50 -3.96
N ARG A 152 -0.59 -12.25 -3.29
CA ARG A 152 -0.51 -12.57 -1.85
C ARG A 152 0.25 -13.87 -1.53
N LEU A 153 0.66 -14.63 -2.54
CA LEU A 153 1.45 -15.84 -2.32
C LEU A 153 2.89 -15.50 -1.87
N PRO A 154 3.63 -16.46 -1.30
CA PRO A 154 5.07 -16.33 -1.04
C PRO A 154 5.85 -15.89 -2.29
N PRO A 155 6.99 -15.17 -2.15
CA PRO A 155 7.72 -14.62 -3.30
C PRO A 155 8.11 -15.63 -4.38
N ASP A 156 8.37 -16.88 -4.02
CA ASP A 156 8.71 -18.00 -4.90
C ASP A 156 7.52 -18.55 -5.71
N GLU A 157 6.29 -18.28 -5.25
CA GLU A 157 5.04 -18.71 -5.90
C GLU A 157 4.37 -17.61 -6.73
N ARG A 158 4.84 -16.36 -6.62
CA ARG A 158 4.31 -15.22 -7.38
C ARG A 158 4.66 -15.33 -8.87
N LYS A 159 3.68 -15.08 -9.73
CA LYS A 159 3.84 -15.11 -11.20
C LYS A 159 3.18 -13.89 -11.82
N LEU A 160 3.85 -13.28 -12.79
CA LEU A 160 3.24 -12.23 -13.59
C LEU A 160 2.14 -12.85 -14.45
N GLU A 161 0.89 -12.48 -14.18
CA GLU A 161 -0.29 -12.94 -14.92
C GLU A 161 -0.60 -12.02 -16.10
N PHE A 162 -0.15 -10.76 -16.03
CA PHE A 162 -0.27 -9.79 -17.10
C PHE A 162 0.91 -8.81 -17.11
N PHE A 163 0.98 -7.97 -18.15
CA PHE A 163 2.06 -7.02 -18.31
C PHE A 163 1.89 -5.84 -17.34
N PRO A 164 2.88 -5.51 -16.50
CA PRO A 164 2.76 -4.40 -15.56
C PRO A 164 2.55 -3.05 -16.27
N VAL A 165 1.60 -2.26 -15.76
CA VAL A 165 1.29 -0.93 -16.33
C VAL A 165 2.52 -0.02 -16.32
N GLY A 166 3.31 -0.05 -15.25
CA GLY A 166 4.56 0.72 -15.18
C GLY A 166 5.57 0.34 -16.27
N TRP A 167 5.61 -0.94 -16.67
CA TRP A 167 6.50 -1.40 -17.76
C TRP A 167 6.04 -0.87 -19.11
N GLU A 168 4.73 -0.90 -19.37
CA GLU A 168 4.14 -0.35 -20.59
C GLU A 168 4.39 1.16 -20.70
N GLN A 169 4.18 1.89 -19.61
CA GLN A 169 4.38 3.35 -19.54
C GLN A 169 5.80 3.79 -19.92
N VAL A 170 6.81 3.00 -19.57
CA VAL A 170 8.22 3.32 -19.85
C VAL A 170 8.77 2.60 -21.09
N GLY A 171 7.94 1.82 -21.78
CA GLY A 171 8.37 1.01 -22.94
C GLY A 171 9.38 -0.09 -22.57
N TYR A 172 9.37 -0.57 -21.33
CA TYR A 172 10.25 -1.66 -20.91
C TYR A 172 9.78 -2.96 -21.59
N PRO A 173 10.66 -3.71 -22.29
CA PRO A 173 10.25 -4.88 -23.07
C PRO A 173 9.97 -6.14 -22.23
N GLY A 174 10.06 -6.04 -20.89
CA GLY A 174 9.96 -7.16 -19.97
C GLY A 174 11.31 -7.77 -19.59
N VAL A 175 11.27 -8.78 -18.72
CA VAL A 175 12.49 -9.42 -18.18
C VAL A 175 13.30 -10.06 -19.30
N SER A 176 14.53 -9.57 -19.50
CA SER A 176 15.47 -10.16 -20.46
C SER A 176 16.04 -11.47 -19.91
N LEU A 177 16.08 -12.53 -20.73
CA LEU A 177 16.66 -13.84 -20.38
C LEU A 177 18.20 -13.85 -20.27
N GLY A 178 18.84 -12.67 -20.16
CA GLY A 178 20.27 -12.45 -20.34
C GLY A 178 21.19 -13.26 -19.42
N TYR A 179 20.68 -13.86 -18.34
CA TYR A 179 21.44 -14.80 -17.52
C TYR A 179 21.87 -16.08 -18.28
N ARG A 180 21.25 -16.41 -19.42
CA ARG A 180 21.71 -17.52 -20.27
C ARG A 180 22.92 -17.13 -21.14
N ASP A 181 23.00 -15.90 -21.62
CA ASP A 181 24.06 -15.46 -22.54
C ASP A 181 25.38 -15.15 -21.83
N PHE A 182 25.37 -14.84 -20.53
CA PHE A 182 26.58 -14.61 -19.72
C PHE A 182 27.09 -15.86 -18.96
N ARG A 183 26.39 -17.01 -19.04
CA ARG A 183 26.90 -18.29 -18.51
C ARG A 183 27.83 -18.94 -19.54
N GLY A 184 28.96 -18.29 -19.80
CA GLY A 184 29.99 -18.62 -20.80
C GLY A 184 30.65 -20.01 -20.74
N PHE A 185 29.93 -21.06 -20.35
CA PHE A 185 30.32 -22.44 -20.51
C PHE A 185 29.21 -23.22 -21.21
N LEU A 186 29.41 -23.46 -22.51
CA LEU A 186 28.82 -24.59 -23.20
C LEU A 186 29.32 -25.86 -22.50
N LEU A 187 28.58 -26.37 -21.52
CA LEU A 187 28.79 -27.74 -21.04
C LEU A 187 28.41 -28.68 -22.18
N LYS A 188 29.42 -29.15 -22.93
CA LYS A 188 29.27 -30.31 -23.80
C LYS A 188 29.08 -31.52 -22.89
N MET A 189 27.83 -31.89 -22.61
CA MET A 189 27.58 -33.22 -22.07
C MET A 189 27.91 -34.23 -23.17
N PRO A 190 28.83 -35.19 -22.96
CA PRO A 190 28.93 -36.31 -23.86
C PRO A 190 27.59 -37.04 -23.81
N ARG A 191 26.95 -37.19 -24.97
CA ARG A 191 25.95 -38.25 -25.12
C ARG A 191 26.70 -39.55 -24.94
N ASN A 192 26.55 -40.18 -23.77
CA ASN A 192 26.69 -41.62 -23.71
C ASN A 192 25.48 -42.19 -24.46
N GLU A 193 25.57 -42.19 -25.79
CA GLU A 193 24.88 -43.19 -26.59
C GLU A 193 25.54 -44.52 -26.20
N GLY A 194 25.03 -45.10 -25.12
CA GLY A 194 25.32 -46.48 -24.75
C GLY A 194 24.71 -47.37 -25.81
N GLU A 195 25.53 -47.72 -26.80
CA GLU A 195 25.40 -48.97 -27.54
C GLU A 195 25.59 -50.13 -26.55
N ALA A 196 24.50 -50.87 -26.31
CA ALA A 196 24.46 -52.33 -26.15
C ALA A 196 23.00 -52.79 -26.00
#